data_AF-A0A839US78-F1
#
_entry.id   AF-A0A839US78-F1
#
_cell.length_a   1.000
_cell.length_b   1.000
_cell.length_c   1.000
_cell.angle_alpha   90.00
_cell.angle_beta   90.00
_cell.angle_gamma   90.00
#
_symmetry.space_group_name_H-M   'P 1'
#
loop_
_entity.id
_entity.type
_entity.pdbx_description
1 polymer ?
#
loop_
_entity_poly.entity_id
_entity_poly.type
_entity_poly.pdbx_seq_one_letter_code
_entity_poly.pdbx_strand_id
1 'polypeptide(L)'
;MNEFIAQYAEIFNSSSTTQLVGFGIFFLVFYFLPTLLAACFNRSQLTKIAVLNIPAGFSMLVWGGLLVWACTGKMGEHLTRKLRRGAAMQE
;
A
#
# COMPACT_ATOMS: atom_id res chain seq x y z
N MET A 1 -3.66 27.80 23.12
CA MET A 1 -2.54 26.92 22.63
C MET A 1 -2.17 25.87 23.67
N ASN A 2 -2.07 26.19 24.97
CA ASN A 2 -1.86 25.18 26.03
C ASN A 2 -3.01 24.16 26.19
N GLU A 3 -4.26 24.55 25.96
CA GLU A 3 -5.41 23.63 26.16
C GLU A 3 -5.43 22.46 25.18
N PHE A 4 -5.03 22.67 23.92
CA PHE A 4 -4.90 21.58 22.95
C PHE A 4 -3.85 20.56 23.39
N ILE A 5 -2.70 21.02 23.87
CA ILE A 5 -1.62 20.15 24.35
C ILE A 5 -2.10 19.35 25.57
N ALA A 6 -2.83 19.99 26.50
CA ALA A 6 -3.40 19.33 27.66
C ALA A 6 -4.42 18.24 27.28
N GLN A 7 -5.29 18.53 26.31
CA GLN A 7 -6.28 17.58 25.81
C GLN A 7 -5.61 16.34 25.16
N TYR A 8 -4.57 16.53 24.34
CA TYR A 8 -3.83 15.40 23.76
C TYR A 8 -3.09 14.60 24.83
N ALA A 9 -2.50 15.26 25.83
CA ALA A 9 -1.80 14.61 26.93
C ALA A 9 -2.74 13.78 27.82
N GLU A 10 -3.97 14.23 28.03
CA GLU A 10 -4.99 13.50 28.79
C GLU A 10 -5.50 12.26 28.04
N ILE A 11 -5.74 12.39 26.73
CA ILE A 11 -6.09 11.26 25.86
C ILE A 11 -4.95 10.22 25.85
N PHE A 12 -3.69 10.67 25.80
CA PHE A 12 -2.55 9.78 25.80
C PHE A 12 -2.36 9.06 27.16
N ASN A 13 -2.59 9.75 28.28
CA ASN A 13 -2.52 9.15 29.62
C ASN A 13 -3.71 8.22 29.93
N SER A 14 -4.89 8.49 29.37
CA SER A 14 -6.07 7.63 29.53
C SER A 14 -6.11 6.45 28.55
N SER A 15 -5.29 6.48 27.49
CA SER A 15 -5.22 5.41 26.50
C SER A 15 -4.44 4.21 27.04
N SER A 16 -5.02 3.03 26.91
CA SER A 16 -4.35 1.77 27.28
C SER A 16 -3.25 1.41 26.28
N THR A 17 -2.18 0.74 26.71
CA THR A 17 -1.08 0.29 25.84
C THR A 17 -1.57 -0.53 24.65
N THR A 18 -2.58 -1.38 24.84
CA THR A 18 -3.21 -2.16 23.77
C THR A 18 -3.86 -1.30 22.69
N GLN A 19 -4.48 -0.18 23.06
CA GLN A 19 -5.07 0.76 22.10
C GLN A 19 -3.99 1.46 21.29
N LEU A 20 -2.92 1.94 21.94
CA LEU A 20 -1.80 2.58 21.24
C LEU A 20 -1.11 1.61 20.27
N VAL A 21 -0.82 0.39 20.71
CA VAL A 21 -0.22 -0.65 19.87
C VAL A 21 -1.18 -1.05 18.74
N GLY A 22 -2.46 -1.26 19.05
CA GLY A 22 -3.48 -1.59 18.05
C GLY A 22 -3.64 -0.51 16.99
N PHE A 23 -3.68 0.77 17.41
CA PHE A 23 -3.74 1.92 16.51
C PHE A 23 -2.47 2.04 15.66
N GLY A 24 -1.29 1.84 16.24
CA GLY A 24 -0.02 1.83 15.52
C GLY A 24 0.04 0.74 14.46
N ILE A 25 -0.38 -0.49 14.79
CA ILE A 25 -0.46 -1.61 13.84
C ILE A 25 -1.50 -1.31 12.76
N PHE A 26 -2.69 -0.85 13.13
CA PHE A 26 -3.74 -0.51 12.17
C PHE A 26 -3.26 0.56 11.20
N PHE A 27 -2.65 1.63 11.70
CA PHE A 27 -2.06 2.68 10.89
C PHE A 27 -0.97 2.13 9.97
N LEU A 28 -0.09 1.25 10.46
CA LEU A 28 0.97 0.66 9.64
C LEU A 28 0.40 -0.23 8.54
N VAL A 29 -0.59 -1.09 8.86
CA VAL A 29 -1.25 -1.98 7.91
C VAL A 29 -2.03 -1.19 6.88
N PHE A 30 -2.73 -0.13 7.29
CA PHE A 30 -3.46 0.74 6.38
C PHE A 30 -2.49 1.57 5.53
N TYR A 31 -1.40 2.08 6.08
CA TYR A 31 -0.40 2.84 5.33
C TYR A 31 0.34 1.95 4.30
N PHE A 32 0.70 0.73 4.69
CA PHE A 32 1.36 -0.27 3.83
C PHE A 32 0.38 -1.18 3.06
N LEU A 33 -0.93 -0.92 3.11
CA LEU A 33 -1.96 -1.69 2.42
C LEU A 33 -1.64 -1.91 0.93
N PRO A 34 -1.24 -0.89 0.13
CA PRO A 34 -0.90 -1.11 -1.26
C PRO A 34 0.33 -2.02 -1.48
N THR A 35 1.33 -1.97 -0.59
CA THR A 35 2.47 -2.91 -0.64
C THR A 35 2.03 -4.34 -0.31
N LEU A 36 1.12 -4.50 0.64
CA LEU A 36 0.60 -5.82 1.03
C LEU A 36 -0.24 -6.44 -0.10
N LEU A 37 -1.10 -5.64 -0.75
CA LEU A 37 -1.84 -6.05 -1.94
C LEU A 37 -0.89 -6.42 -3.08
N ALA A 38 0.13 -5.60 -3.34
CA ALA A 38 1.15 -5.91 -4.34
C ALA A 38 1.87 -7.24 -4.05
N ALA A 39 2.20 -7.50 -2.78
CA ALA A 39 2.88 -8.73 -2.37
C ALA A 39 2.03 -9.99 -2.62
N CYS A 40 0.69 -9.89 -2.52
CA CYS A 40 -0.25 -10.97 -2.80
C CYS A 40 -0.57 -11.13 -4.30
N PHE A 41 -0.70 -10.02 -5.05
CA PHE A 41 -1.14 -10.06 -6.45
C PHE A 41 -0.01 -10.09 -7.47
N ASN A 42 1.17 -9.51 -7.18
CA ASN A 42 2.30 -9.53 -8.10
C ASN A 42 3.67 -9.36 -7.42
N ARG A 43 4.35 -10.48 -7.12
CA ARG A 43 5.74 -10.51 -6.62
C ARG A 43 6.74 -9.78 -7.53
N SER A 44 6.45 -9.67 -8.83
CA SER A 44 7.34 -9.08 -9.84
C SER A 44 7.34 -7.54 -9.80
N GLN A 45 6.22 -6.92 -9.43
CA GLN A 45 6.07 -5.46 -9.39
C GLN A 45 6.12 -4.87 -7.97
N LEU A 46 6.37 -5.72 -6.98
CA LEU A 46 6.50 -5.36 -5.57
C LEU A 46 7.50 -4.20 -5.36
N THR A 47 8.65 -4.24 -6.04
CA THR A 47 9.68 -3.19 -5.93
C THR A 47 9.21 -1.84 -6.48
N LYS A 48 8.44 -1.83 -7.58
CA LYS A 48 7.93 -0.57 -8.16
C LYS A 48 6.87 0.06 -7.27
N ILE A 49 5.98 -0.76 -6.69
CA ILE A 49 4.93 -0.30 -5.78
C ILE A 49 5.53 0.18 -4.45
N ALA A 50 6.57 -0.50 -3.94
CA ALA A 50 7.28 -0.06 -2.74
C ALA A 50 7.99 1.29 -2.93
N VAL A 51 8.62 1.53 -4.09
CA VAL A 51 9.25 2.82 -4.41
C VAL A 51 8.22 3.94 -4.55
N LEU A 52 7.05 3.67 -5.15
CA LEU A 52 5.95 4.64 -5.22
C LEU A 52 5.21 4.82 -3.88
N ASN A 53 5.43 3.95 -2.90
CA ASN A 53 4.86 4.16 -1.57
C ASN A 53 5.53 5.36 -0.86
N ILE A 54 6.76 5.72 -1.23
CA ILE A 54 7.46 6.92 -0.71
C ILE A 54 6.70 8.21 -1.07
N PRO A 55 6.32 8.49 -2.34
CA PRO A 55 5.46 9.63 -2.67
C PRO A 55 4.00 9.45 -2.24
N ALA A 56 3.54 8.24 -1.89
CA ALA A 56 2.18 8.04 -1.37
C ALA A 56 1.95 8.71 -0.02
N GLY A 57 3.01 8.92 0.77
CA GLY A 57 2.98 9.80 1.95
C GLY A 57 2.72 11.28 1.63
N PHE A 58 2.90 11.71 0.37
CA PHE A 58 2.75 13.10 -0.07
C PHE A 58 1.38 13.40 -0.70
N SER A 59 0.64 12.38 -1.18
CA SER A 59 -0.63 12.64 -1.86
C SER A 59 -1.60 11.45 -1.88
N MET A 60 -2.84 11.70 -1.46
CA MET A 60 -3.92 10.72 -1.38
C MET A 60 -4.30 10.12 -2.75
N LEU A 61 -4.08 10.88 -3.85
CA LEU A 61 -4.28 10.40 -5.22
C LEU A 61 -3.27 9.33 -5.64
N VAL A 62 -2.00 9.49 -5.25
CA VAL A 62 -0.95 8.50 -5.51
C VAL A 62 -1.26 7.21 -4.76
N TRP A 63 -1.69 7.33 -3.51
CA TRP A 63 -2.10 6.20 -2.68
C TRP A 63 -3.29 5.42 -3.30
N GLY A 64 -4.31 6.13 -3.80
CA GLY A 64 -5.45 5.52 -4.50
C GLY A 64 -5.08 4.89 -5.86
N GLY A 65 -4.24 5.56 -6.66
CA GLY A 65 -3.75 5.02 -7.94
C GLY A 65 -2.93 3.74 -7.77
N LEU A 66 -2.14 3.64 -6.70
CA LEU A 66 -1.40 2.43 -6.35
C LEU A 66 -2.31 1.25 -6.04
N LEU A 67 -3.44 1.48 -5.36
CA LEU A 67 -4.44 0.47 -5.07
C LEU A 67 -5.04 -0.13 -6.36
N VAL A 68 -5.45 0.72 -7.30
CA VAL A 68 -5.98 0.28 -8.59
C VAL A 68 -4.92 -0.47 -9.38
N TRP A 69 -3.70 0.06 -9.44
CA TRP A 69 -2.60 -0.56 -10.19
C TRP A 69 -2.18 -1.91 -9.60
N ALA A 70 -2.14 -2.04 -8.27
CA ALA A 70 -1.88 -3.30 -7.58
C ALA A 70 -2.93 -4.37 -7.95
N CYS A 71 -4.20 -4.00 -8.09
CA CYS A 71 -5.27 -4.90 -8.53
C CYS A 71 -5.20 -5.24 -10.02
N THR A 72 -4.86 -4.27 -10.88
CA THR A 72 -4.86 -4.45 -12.36
C THR A 72 -3.63 -5.18 -12.89
N GLY A 73 -2.47 -5.11 -12.22
CA GLY A 73 -1.19 -5.60 -12.72
C GLY A 73 -1.16 -7.08 -13.16
N LYS A 74 -2.03 -7.94 -12.61
CA LYS A 74 -2.09 -9.38 -12.94
C LYS A 74 -2.69 -9.66 -14.34
N MET A 75 -3.54 -8.77 -14.86
CA MET A 75 -4.16 -8.96 -16.17
C MET A 75 -3.18 -8.75 -17.34
N GLY A 76 -2.18 -7.88 -17.18
CA GLY A 76 -1.20 -7.57 -18.22
C GLY A 76 -0.26 -8.73 -18.55
N GLU A 77 0.27 -9.42 -17.53
CA GLU A 77 1.26 -10.50 -17.73
C GLU A 77 0.71 -11.69 -18.49
N HIS A 78 -0.58 -12.00 -18.31
CA HIS A 78 -1.22 -13.13 -18.98
C HIS A 78 -1.39 -12.88 -20.49
N LEU A 79 -1.58 -11.61 -20.88
CA LEU A 79 -1.71 -11.21 -22.27
C LEU A 79 -0.34 -11.15 -22.97
N THR A 80 0.68 -10.60 -22.31
CA THR A 80 2.05 -10.55 -22.85
C THR A 80 2.62 -11.96 -23.05
N ARG A 81 2.36 -12.90 -22.13
CA ARG A 81 2.76 -14.31 -22.31
C ARG A 81 2.07 -14.98 -23.49
N LYS A 82 0.78 -14.70 -23.74
CA LYS A 82 0.06 -15.24 -24.90
C LYS A 82 0.60 -14.68 -26.22
N LEU A 83 0.83 -13.37 -26.29
CA LEU A 83 1.39 -12.72 -27.48
C LEU A 83 2.78 -13.26 -27.83
N ARG A 84 3.67 -13.42 -26.84
CA ARG A 84 5.01 -13.94 -27.07
C ARG A 84 5.03 -15.40 -27.51
N ARG A 85 4.09 -16.24 -27.04
CA ARG A 85 3.94 -17.62 -27.50
C ARG A 85 3.36 -17.73 -28.91
N GLY A 86 2.48 -16.84 -29.30
CA GLY A 86 1.94 -16.79 -30.66
C GLY A 86 3.00 -16.41 -31.70
N ALA A 87 3.90 -15.47 -31.35
CA ALA A 87 5.00 -15.07 -32.22
C ALA A 87 6.05 -16.17 -32.42
N ALA A 88 6.39 -16.94 -31.38
CA ALA A 88 7.38 -18.01 -31.45
C ALA A 88 6.88 -19.31 -32.13
N MET A 89 5.61 -19.38 -32.54
CA MET A 89 5.03 -20.50 -33.27
C MET A 89 4.98 -20.24 -34.80
N GLN A 90 5.37 -19.03 -35.23
CA GLN A 90 5.42 -18.61 -36.62
C GLN A 90 6.84 -18.68 -37.23
N GLU A 91 7.83 -19.11 -36.44
CA GLU A 91 9.20 -19.45 -36.88
C GLU A 91 9.37 -20.97 -36.96
#